data_AF-A0A8H7TDD8-F1
#
_entry.id   AF-A0A8H7TDD8-F1
#
_cell.length_a   1.000
_cell.length_b   1.000
_cell.length_c   1.000
_cell.angle_alpha   90.00
_cell.angle_beta   90.00
_cell.angle_gamma   90.00
#
_symmetry.space_group_name_H-M   'P 1'
#
loop_
_entity.id
_entity.type
_entity.pdbx_description
1 polymer ?
#
loop_
_entity_poly.entity_id
_entity_poly.type
_entity_poly.pdbx_seq_one_letter_code
_entity_poly.pdbx_strand_id
1 'polypeptide(L)'
;MARGIQTLFNQMWPWLAGSAYLWYVERLPLEDIEHTASSGDFWTSGQEDLNILSRTFELPEIPRRDRSVYEATVTELKSLYRAIDACSSQPGIQRRVATMPLKLPKRFLDLVEMQDPRALVLLARNIALLNMIPHVWWLHGASSSQSVAETAINGIAAMLPDEWKWAMDWPFRIILGIFGQE
;
A
#
# COMPACT_ATOMS: atom_id res chain seq x y z
N MET A 1 13.12 7.59 -7.97
CA MET A 1 13.70 6.42 -7.27
C MET A 1 13.03 5.09 -7.64
N ALA A 2 11.69 5.00 -7.71
CA ALA A 2 10.97 3.74 -7.98
C ALA A 2 11.40 3.02 -9.28
N ARG A 3 11.62 3.75 -10.38
CA ARG A 3 12.11 3.16 -11.65
C ARG A 3 13.49 2.50 -11.53
N GLY A 4 14.38 3.02 -10.69
CA GLY A 4 15.71 2.45 -10.47
C GLY A 4 15.62 1.09 -9.78
N ILE A 5 14.80 1.00 -8.72
CA ILE A 5 14.53 -0.26 -8.01
C ILE A 5 13.84 -1.26 -8.94
N GLN A 6 12.88 -0.82 -9.74
CA GLN A 6 12.16 -1.69 -10.67
C GLN A 6 13.06 -2.20 -11.82
N THR A 7 14.01 -1.38 -12.27
CA THR A 7 14.99 -1.74 -13.30
C THR A 7 15.98 -2.77 -12.77
N LEU A 8 16.53 -2.53 -11.57
CA LEU A 8 17.41 -3.47 -10.88
C LEU A 8 16.69 -4.79 -10.62
N PHE A 9 15.45 -4.73 -10.15
CA PHE A 9 14.63 -5.92 -9.92
C PHE A 9 14.43 -6.76 -11.19
N ASN A 10 14.06 -6.12 -12.31
CA ASN A 10 13.89 -6.80 -13.58
C ASN A 10 15.20 -7.38 -14.12
N GLN A 11 16.32 -6.68 -13.94
CA GLN A 11 17.64 -7.17 -14.34
C GLN A 11 18.14 -8.33 -13.47
N MET A 12 17.79 -8.33 -12.18
CA MET A 12 18.18 -9.36 -11.23
C MET A 12 17.28 -10.59 -11.30
N TRP A 13 16.06 -10.48 -11.85
CA TRP A 13 15.07 -11.56 -11.94
C TRP A 13 15.60 -12.89 -12.51
N PRO A 14 16.39 -12.91 -13.62
CA PRO A 14 16.95 -14.16 -14.16
C PRO A 14 17.90 -14.89 -13.22
N TRP A 15 18.56 -14.16 -12.32
CA TRP A 15 19.51 -14.68 -11.33
C TRP A 15 18.82 -15.06 -10.02
N LEU A 16 17.79 -14.29 -9.64
CA LEU A 16 16.97 -14.55 -8.48
C LEU A 16 16.09 -15.78 -8.67
N ALA A 17 15.59 -16.03 -9.90
CA ALA A 17 14.68 -17.12 -10.26
C ALA A 17 15.18 -18.55 -9.93
N GLY A 18 16.47 -18.73 -9.62
CA GLY A 18 17.07 -20.00 -9.20
C GLY A 18 17.85 -19.92 -7.88
N SER A 19 17.70 -18.82 -7.13
CA SER A 19 18.48 -18.56 -5.91
C SER A 19 17.70 -18.91 -4.63
N ALA A 20 18.42 -19.16 -3.54
CA ALA A 20 17.83 -19.28 -2.21
C ALA A 20 17.27 -17.94 -1.67
N TYR A 21 17.27 -16.86 -2.45
CA TYR A 21 16.57 -15.60 -2.15
C TYR A 21 15.19 -15.52 -2.80
N LEU A 22 14.77 -16.58 -3.51
CA LEU A 22 13.41 -16.70 -4.05
C LEU A 22 12.35 -16.45 -2.98
N TRP A 23 12.48 -16.98 -1.76
CA TRP A 23 11.52 -16.72 -0.67
C TRP A 23 11.36 -15.22 -0.34
N TYR A 24 12.36 -14.37 -0.64
CA TYR A 24 12.34 -12.92 -0.45
C TYR A 24 11.56 -12.20 -1.56
N VAL A 25 11.45 -12.78 -2.75
CA VAL A 25 10.85 -12.16 -3.94
C VAL A 25 9.58 -12.88 -4.42
N GLU A 26 9.45 -14.15 -4.08
CA GLU A 26 8.36 -15.02 -4.50
C GLU A 26 7.03 -14.40 -4.12
N ARG A 27 6.14 -14.44 -5.11
CA ARG A 27 4.70 -14.49 -4.91
C ARG A 27 4.42 -15.80 -4.20
N LEU A 28 4.79 -15.91 -2.93
CA LEU A 28 4.27 -16.97 -2.08
C LEU A 28 2.74 -16.90 -2.24
N PRO A 29 2.07 -18.03 -2.54
CA PRO A 29 0.64 -18.09 -2.37
C PRO A 29 0.36 -17.52 -0.99
N LEU A 30 -0.70 -16.72 -0.90
CA LEU A 30 -1.32 -16.47 0.39
C LEU A 30 -1.50 -17.86 1.00
N GLU A 31 -0.70 -18.21 2.02
CA GLU A 31 -1.08 -19.32 2.87
C GLU A 31 -2.53 -19.00 3.25
N ASP A 32 -3.43 -19.95 3.02
CA ASP A 32 -4.82 -19.83 3.42
C ASP A 32 -4.82 -19.67 4.94
N ILE A 33 -4.74 -18.42 5.39
CA ILE A 33 -4.85 -18.05 6.80
C ILE A 33 -6.30 -18.35 7.13
N GLU A 34 -6.50 -19.48 7.80
CA GLU A 34 -7.79 -19.91 8.29
C GLU A 34 -8.45 -18.75 9.06
N HIS A 35 -9.70 -18.50 8.67
CA HIS A 35 -10.52 -17.41 9.12
C HIS A 35 -10.72 -17.41 10.64
N THR A 36 -10.14 -16.43 11.32
CA THR A 36 -10.73 -15.88 12.53
C THR A 36 -11.30 -14.51 12.16
N ALA A 37 -12.61 -14.36 12.31
CA ALA A 37 -13.28 -13.08 12.10
C ALA A 37 -12.80 -12.09 13.17
N SER A 38 -11.73 -11.36 12.88
CA SER A 38 -11.40 -10.16 13.63
C SER A 38 -12.34 -9.05 13.17
N SER A 39 -13.25 -8.68 14.07
CA SER A 39 -14.12 -7.52 13.94
C SER A 39 -13.41 -6.24 14.41
N GLY A 40 -12.12 -6.08 14.07
CA GLY A 40 -11.35 -4.91 14.46
C GLY A 40 -11.86 -3.64 13.78
N ASP A 41 -11.88 -2.53 14.53
CA ASP A 41 -12.26 -1.20 14.01
C ASP A 41 -11.42 -0.79 12.79
N PHE A 42 -10.14 -1.21 12.75
CA PHE A 42 -9.23 -1.02 11.63
C PHE A 42 -9.74 -1.67 10.33
N TRP A 43 -10.06 -2.97 10.37
CA TRP A 43 -10.49 -3.73 9.19
C TRP A 43 -11.80 -3.16 8.63
N THR A 44 -12.77 -2.89 9.51
CA THR A 44 -14.07 -2.35 9.12
C THR A 44 -13.93 -0.94 8.54
N SER A 45 -13.17 -0.06 9.20
CA SER A 45 -12.92 1.29 8.71
C SER A 45 -12.18 1.30 7.38
N GLY A 46 -11.14 0.46 7.23
CA GLY A 46 -10.37 0.36 6.00
C GLY A 46 -11.18 -0.17 4.82
N GLN A 47 -12.08 -1.13 5.05
CA GLN A 47 -12.97 -1.61 4.00
C GLN A 47 -13.95 -0.54 3.53
N GLU A 48 -14.57 0.19 4.45
CA GLU A 48 -15.52 1.25 4.10
C GLU A 48 -14.81 2.37 3.31
N ASP A 49 -13.64 2.80 3.77
CA ASP A 49 -12.82 3.78 3.07
C ASP A 49 -12.48 3.35 1.63
N LEU A 50 -12.03 2.10 1.44
CA LEU A 50 -11.74 1.57 0.10
C LEU A 50 -13.00 1.45 -0.77
N ASN A 51 -14.16 1.17 -0.18
CA ASN A 51 -15.43 1.11 -0.91
C ASN A 51 -15.85 2.51 -1.39
N ILE A 52 -15.71 3.54 -0.55
CA ILE A 52 -15.96 4.93 -0.94
C ILE A 52 -15.04 5.32 -2.09
N LEU A 53 -13.73 5.02 -1.98
CA LEU A 53 -12.76 5.32 -3.01
C LEU A 53 -13.06 4.59 -4.34
N SER A 54 -13.49 3.33 -4.27
CA SER A 54 -13.78 2.52 -5.46
C SER A 54 -14.89 3.11 -6.34
N ARG A 55 -15.85 3.84 -5.74
CA ARG A 55 -16.91 4.53 -6.51
C ARG A 55 -16.34 5.59 -7.46
N THR A 56 -15.17 6.16 -7.14
CA THR A 56 -14.52 7.18 -7.98
C THR A 56 -13.91 6.61 -9.26
N PHE A 57 -13.77 5.28 -9.36
CA PHE A 57 -13.18 4.60 -10.52
C PHE A 57 -14.21 4.29 -11.61
N GLU A 58 -15.49 4.45 -11.30
CA GLU A 58 -16.60 4.16 -12.20
C GLU A 58 -16.99 5.35 -13.08
N LEU A 59 -16.28 6.47 -12.95
CA LEU A 59 -16.54 7.68 -13.73
C LEU A 59 -16.28 7.43 -15.22
N PRO A 60 -17.19 7.88 -16.12
CA PRO A 60 -17.12 7.57 -17.57
C PRO A 60 -15.84 8.04 -18.27
N GLU A 61 -15.19 9.06 -17.72
CA GLU A 61 -13.95 9.66 -18.22
C GLU A 61 -12.72 8.76 -18.05
N ILE A 62 -12.80 7.72 -17.22
CA ILE A 62 -11.66 6.87 -16.88
C ILE A 62 -11.49 5.76 -17.90
N PRO A 63 -10.32 5.65 -18.56
CA PRO A 63 -10.05 4.53 -19.46
C PRO A 63 -10.15 3.20 -18.74
N ARG A 64 -10.78 2.19 -19.38
CA ARG A 64 -10.93 0.83 -18.80
C ARG A 64 -9.62 0.23 -18.29
N ARG A 65 -8.50 0.50 -18.98
CA ARG A 65 -7.16 0.05 -18.58
C ARG A 65 -6.74 0.63 -17.23
N ASP A 66 -7.07 1.90 -16.95
CA ASP A 66 -6.66 2.59 -15.72
C ASP A 66 -7.58 2.17 -14.57
N ARG A 67 -8.88 2.01 -14.86
CA ARG A 67 -9.85 1.40 -13.94
C ARG A 67 -9.39 0.03 -13.43
N SER A 68 -8.99 -0.86 -14.34
CA SER A 68 -8.53 -2.22 -13.96
C SER A 68 -7.29 -2.20 -13.06
N VAL A 69 -6.44 -1.17 -13.19
CA VAL A 69 -5.26 -1.00 -12.35
C VAL A 69 -5.67 -0.55 -10.95
N TYR A 70 -6.60 0.40 -10.83
CA TYR A 70 -7.12 0.83 -9.52
C TYR A 70 -7.81 -0.31 -8.78
N GLU A 71 -8.64 -1.11 -9.47
CA GLU A 71 -9.33 -2.27 -8.91
C GLU A 71 -8.35 -3.36 -8.43
N ALA A 72 -7.28 -3.60 -9.20
CA ALA A 72 -6.21 -4.51 -8.78
C ALA A 72 -5.49 -4.00 -7.53
N THR A 73 -5.20 -2.69 -7.45
CA THR A 73 -4.58 -2.05 -6.28
C THR A 73 -5.47 -2.14 -5.05
N VAL A 74 -6.78 -1.91 -5.18
CA VAL A 74 -7.75 -2.05 -4.08
C VAL A 74 -7.82 -3.50 -3.60
N THR A 75 -7.81 -4.47 -4.51
CA THR A 75 -7.78 -5.89 -4.15
C THR A 75 -6.55 -6.23 -3.31
N GLU A 76 -5.38 -5.75 -3.71
CA GLU A 76 -4.14 -5.97 -2.95
C GLU A 76 -4.18 -5.26 -1.59
N LEU A 77 -4.67 -4.01 -1.51
CA LEU A 77 -4.85 -3.30 -0.22
C LEU A 77 -5.80 -4.05 0.72
N LYS A 78 -6.95 -4.51 0.24
CA LYS A 78 -7.89 -5.32 1.04
C LYS A 78 -7.21 -6.56 1.60
N SER A 79 -6.39 -7.24 0.80
CA SER A 79 -5.66 -8.42 1.26
C SER A 79 -4.54 -8.09 2.27
N LEU A 80 -3.93 -6.91 2.20
CA LEU A 80 -2.97 -6.42 3.20
C LEU A 80 -3.67 -6.05 4.51
N TYR A 81 -4.83 -5.39 4.44
CA TYR A 81 -5.61 -5.04 5.63
C TYR A 81 -5.99 -6.31 6.40
N ARG A 82 -6.42 -7.37 5.70
CA ARG A 82 -6.69 -8.69 6.30
C ARG A 82 -5.46 -9.30 6.96
N ALA A 83 -4.31 -9.26 6.29
CA ALA A 83 -3.08 -9.86 6.83
C ALA A 83 -2.62 -9.14 8.11
N ILE A 84 -2.74 -7.81 8.16
CA ILE A 84 -2.42 -6.99 9.34
C ILE A 84 -3.39 -7.31 10.48
N ASP A 85 -4.69 -7.34 10.17
CA ASP A 85 -5.75 -7.62 11.15
C ASP A 85 -5.67 -9.05 11.73
N ALA A 86 -5.23 -10.03 10.93
CA ALA A 86 -5.00 -11.40 11.36
C ALA A 86 -3.68 -11.61 12.14
N CYS A 87 -2.95 -10.54 12.49
CA CYS A 87 -1.67 -10.57 13.19
C CYS A 87 -0.66 -11.58 12.58
N SER A 88 -0.62 -11.71 11.25
CA SER A 88 0.31 -12.65 10.60
C SER A 88 1.77 -12.24 10.86
N SER A 89 2.71 -13.19 10.76
CA SER A 89 4.12 -12.95 11.12
C SER A 89 4.68 -11.62 10.58
N GLN A 90 5.20 -10.78 11.49
CA GLN A 90 5.57 -9.40 11.20
C GLN A 90 6.53 -9.25 9.99
N PRO A 91 7.58 -10.09 9.80
CA PRO A 91 8.52 -9.91 8.68
C PRO A 91 7.88 -10.12 7.29
N GLY A 92 6.89 -11.02 7.19
CA GLY A 92 6.19 -11.30 5.94
C GLY A 92 5.31 -10.13 5.50
N ILE A 93 4.57 -9.55 6.45
CA ILE A 93 3.70 -8.40 6.20
C ILE A 93 4.50 -7.15 5.87
N GLN A 94 5.58 -6.84 6.62
CA GLN A 94 6.45 -5.68 6.34
C GLN A 94 6.92 -5.65 4.89
N ARG A 95 7.45 -6.79 4.43
CA ARG A 95 7.93 -6.96 3.07
C ARG A 95 6.79 -6.83 2.05
N ARG A 96 5.62 -7.38 2.33
CA ARG A 96 4.47 -7.32 1.42
C ARG A 96 3.97 -5.90 1.25
N VAL A 97 3.85 -5.13 2.34
CA VAL A 97 3.47 -3.71 2.29
C VAL A 97 4.52 -2.91 1.53
N ALA A 98 5.81 -3.08 1.83
CA ALA A 98 6.89 -2.33 1.19
C ALA A 98 7.06 -2.62 -0.32
N THR A 99 6.76 -3.85 -0.75
CA THR A 99 6.93 -4.28 -2.15
C THR A 99 5.66 -4.20 -2.98
N MET A 100 4.50 -3.91 -2.38
CA MET A 100 3.21 -3.86 -3.08
C MET A 100 3.25 -2.98 -4.35
N PRO A 101 3.76 -1.73 -4.33
CA PRO A 101 3.75 -0.89 -5.53
C PRO A 101 4.55 -1.49 -6.71
N LEU A 102 5.54 -2.34 -6.42
CA LEU A 102 6.37 -3.00 -7.43
C LEU A 102 5.69 -4.22 -8.05
N LYS A 103 4.70 -4.81 -7.35
CA LYS A 103 3.93 -5.98 -7.80
C LYS A 103 2.74 -5.60 -8.68
N LEU A 104 2.29 -4.35 -8.61
CA LEU A 104 1.19 -3.83 -9.41
C LEU A 104 1.61 -3.67 -10.89
N PRO A 105 0.64 -3.62 -11.83
CA PRO A 105 0.94 -3.36 -13.23
C PRO A 105 1.78 -2.09 -13.37
N LYS A 106 2.75 -2.07 -14.29
CA LYS A 106 3.63 -0.90 -14.54
C LYS A 106 2.84 0.41 -14.67
N ARG A 107 1.65 0.31 -15.27
CA ARG A 107 0.70 1.41 -15.44
C ARG A 107 0.33 2.12 -14.13
N PHE A 108 0.32 1.43 -12.98
CA PHE A 108 0.08 2.06 -11.69
C PHE A 108 1.14 3.11 -11.37
N LEU A 109 2.41 2.79 -11.58
CA LEU A 109 3.50 3.74 -11.36
C LEU A 109 3.46 4.88 -12.37
N ASP A 110 3.08 4.61 -13.62
CA ASP A 110 2.87 5.68 -14.60
C ASP A 110 1.78 6.66 -14.14
N LEU A 111 0.67 6.15 -13.58
CA LEU A 111 -0.43 6.98 -13.05
C LEU A 111 0.02 7.81 -11.84
N VAL A 112 0.83 7.23 -10.94
CA VAL A 112 1.45 7.97 -9.82
C VAL A 112 2.37 9.07 -10.33
N GLU A 113 3.19 8.79 -11.34
CA GLU A 113 4.09 9.79 -11.95
C GLU A 113 3.33 10.90 -12.67
N MET A 114 2.19 10.57 -13.28
CA MET A 114 1.23 11.53 -13.85
C MET A 114 0.44 12.30 -12.79
N GLN A 115 0.71 12.07 -11.51
CA GLN A 115 0.00 12.68 -10.38
C GLN A 115 -1.52 12.45 -10.43
N ASP A 116 -1.95 11.30 -10.97
CA ASP A 116 -3.35 10.94 -10.94
C ASP A 116 -3.81 10.86 -9.46
N PRO A 117 -4.85 11.60 -9.07
CA PRO A 117 -5.27 11.66 -7.68
C PRO A 117 -5.65 10.29 -7.09
N ARG A 118 -6.28 9.41 -7.87
CA ARG A 118 -6.69 8.06 -7.44
C ARG A 118 -5.47 7.20 -7.16
N ALA A 119 -4.48 7.25 -8.04
CA ALA A 119 -3.23 6.52 -7.87
C ALA A 119 -2.47 7.00 -6.62
N LEU A 120 -2.40 8.32 -6.42
CA LEU A 120 -1.75 8.94 -5.27
C LEU A 120 -2.42 8.57 -3.94
N VAL A 121 -3.76 8.62 -3.86
CA VAL A 121 -4.48 8.27 -2.61
C VAL A 121 -4.43 6.77 -2.31
N LEU A 122 -4.35 5.90 -3.33
CA LEU A 122 -4.11 4.47 -3.15
C LEU A 122 -2.69 4.20 -2.65
N LEU A 123 -1.69 4.92 -3.18
CA LEU A 123 -0.31 4.85 -2.70
C LEU A 123 -0.20 5.33 -1.24
N ALA A 124 -0.89 6.43 -0.88
CA ALA A 124 -0.91 6.93 0.48
C ALA A 124 -1.43 5.89 1.49
N ARG A 125 -2.45 5.10 1.12
CA ARG A 125 -2.96 4.00 1.96
C ARG A 125 -1.91 2.91 2.16
N ASN A 126 -1.22 2.50 1.10
CA ASN A 126 -0.12 1.53 1.21
C ASN A 126 1.00 2.04 2.13
N ILE A 127 1.40 3.30 2.01
CA ILE A 127 2.42 3.92 2.86
C ILE A 127 1.94 3.99 4.32
N ALA A 128 0.68 4.35 4.56
CA ALA A 128 0.11 4.43 5.90
C ALA A 128 0.18 3.08 6.63
N LEU A 129 -0.02 1.96 5.93
CA LEU A 129 0.10 0.63 6.52
C LEU A 129 1.48 0.33 7.12
N LEU A 130 2.54 1.03 6.70
CA LEU A 130 3.86 0.86 7.30
C LEU A 130 3.88 1.26 8.78
N ASN A 131 3.03 2.22 9.20
CA ASN A 131 2.88 2.61 10.61
C ASN A 131 2.08 1.59 11.44
N MET A 132 1.35 0.67 10.81
CA MET A 132 0.62 -0.40 11.51
C MET A 132 1.52 -1.60 11.85
N ILE A 133 2.79 -1.58 11.41
CA ILE A 133 3.70 -2.71 11.60
C ILE A 133 4.82 -2.30 12.55
N PRO A 134 4.94 -2.95 13.72
CA PRO A 134 5.96 -2.59 14.69
C PRO A 134 7.38 -2.94 14.19
N HIS A 135 8.39 -2.28 14.77
CA HIS A 135 9.82 -2.58 14.59
C HIS A 135 10.40 -2.40 13.17
N VAL A 136 9.82 -1.55 12.33
CA VAL A 136 10.41 -1.22 11.02
C VAL A 136 11.48 -0.13 11.17
N TRP A 137 12.71 -0.53 11.50
CA TRP A 137 13.82 0.42 11.77
C TRP A 137 14.11 1.37 10.60
N TRP A 138 13.97 0.92 9.35
CA TRP A 138 14.19 1.75 8.15
C TRP A 138 13.05 2.75 7.87
N LEU A 139 11.93 2.66 8.60
CA LEU A 139 10.80 3.60 8.48
C LEU A 139 11.00 4.87 9.31
N HIS A 140 11.91 4.85 10.29
CA HIS A 140 12.12 5.96 11.24
C HIS A 140 13.07 7.04 10.69
N GLY A 141 13.44 6.96 9.40
CA GLY A 141 14.32 7.92 8.75
C GLY A 141 15.70 8.04 9.42
N ALA A 142 16.46 9.08 9.05
CA ALA A 142 17.73 9.40 9.69
C ALA A 142 17.57 10.19 11.01
N SER A 143 16.36 10.63 11.33
CA SER A 143 16.03 11.40 12.53
C SER A 143 14.84 10.77 13.23
N SER A 144 14.99 10.46 14.52
CA SER A 144 13.96 9.82 15.38
C SER A 144 12.67 10.63 15.56
N SER A 145 12.57 11.82 14.97
CA SER A 145 11.46 12.75 15.13
C SER A 145 10.45 12.75 13.98
N GLN A 146 10.71 12.08 12.84
CA GLN A 146 9.84 12.15 11.67
C GLN A 146 9.80 10.82 10.92
N SER A 147 8.63 10.16 10.93
CA SER A 147 8.43 8.90 10.22
C SER A 147 8.43 9.16 8.70
N VAL A 148 9.10 8.27 7.93
CA VAL A 148 9.08 8.28 6.46
C VAL A 148 7.63 8.25 5.93
N ALA A 149 6.73 7.56 6.63
CA ALA A 149 5.32 7.50 6.27
C ALA A 149 4.63 8.86 6.42
N GLU A 150 4.88 9.58 7.52
CA GLU A 150 4.32 10.92 7.75
C GLU A 150 4.79 11.92 6.69
N THR A 151 6.09 11.94 6.37
CA THR A 151 6.63 12.83 5.33
C THR A 151 5.99 12.54 3.98
N ALA A 152 5.88 11.27 3.60
CA ALA A 152 5.32 10.88 2.31
C ALA A 152 3.80 11.17 2.22
N ILE A 153 3.04 10.92 3.28
CA ILE A 153 1.60 11.19 3.32
C ILE A 153 1.32 12.69 3.24
N ASN A 154 2.06 13.51 3.98
CA ASN A 154 1.97 14.98 3.87
C ASN A 154 2.35 15.47 2.46
N GLY A 155 3.39 14.90 1.86
CA GLY A 155 3.79 15.20 0.49
C GLY A 155 2.68 14.89 -0.51
N ILE A 156 2.08 13.70 -0.43
CA ILE A 156 0.94 13.32 -1.28
C ILE A 156 -0.25 14.27 -1.06
N ALA A 157 -0.60 14.58 0.19
CA ALA A 157 -1.71 15.49 0.50
C ALA A 157 -1.50 16.90 -0.08
N ALA A 158 -0.25 17.36 -0.18
CA ALA A 158 0.09 18.65 -0.78
C ALA A 158 0.01 18.65 -2.32
N MET A 159 0.16 17.48 -2.95
CA MET A 159 0.08 17.32 -4.42
C MET A 159 -1.37 17.16 -4.92
N LEU A 160 -2.29 16.77 -4.05
CA LEU A 160 -3.67 16.51 -4.42
C LEU A 160 -4.49 17.80 -4.64
N PRO A 161 -5.36 17.83 -5.66
CA PRO A 161 -6.37 18.88 -5.79
C PRO A 161 -7.33 18.90 -4.60
N ASP A 162 -7.99 20.04 -4.37
CA ASP A 162 -8.84 20.24 -3.19
C ASP A 162 -9.99 19.22 -3.09
N GLU A 163 -10.57 18.85 -4.23
CA GLU A 163 -11.63 17.85 -4.36
C GLU A 163 -11.21 16.42 -3.95
N TRP A 164 -9.91 16.16 -3.77
CA TRP A 164 -9.37 14.87 -3.34
C TRP A 164 -8.84 14.85 -1.91
N LYS A 165 -8.81 16.00 -1.20
CA LYS A 165 -8.26 16.05 0.17
C LYS A 165 -9.05 15.19 1.15
N TRP A 166 -10.35 15.01 0.94
CA TRP A 166 -11.17 14.12 1.76
C TRP A 166 -10.63 12.69 1.80
N ALA A 167 -10.02 12.21 0.70
CA ALA A 167 -9.53 10.84 0.57
C ALA A 167 -8.23 10.59 1.35
N MET A 168 -7.65 11.64 1.96
CA MET A 168 -6.47 11.56 2.83
C MET A 168 -6.82 11.38 4.31
N ASP A 169 -8.09 11.56 4.70
CA ASP A 169 -8.53 11.40 6.09
C ASP A 169 -8.12 10.04 6.67
N TRP A 170 -8.40 8.94 5.95
CA TRP A 170 -8.06 7.60 6.43
C TRP A 170 -6.54 7.36 6.60
N PRO A 171 -5.67 7.66 5.60
CA PRO A 171 -4.22 7.64 5.82
C PRO A 171 -3.74 8.46 7.03
N PHE A 172 -4.34 9.63 7.28
CA PHE A 172 -3.98 10.45 8.43
C PHE A 172 -4.38 9.79 9.77
N ARG A 173 -5.56 9.17 9.85
CA ARG A 173 -5.98 8.45 11.05
C ARG A 173 -5.02 7.32 11.43
N ILE A 174 -4.47 6.63 10.43
CA ILE A 174 -3.50 5.55 10.63
C ILE A 174 -2.19 6.10 11.21
N ILE A 175 -1.62 7.16 10.63
CA ILE A 175 -0.35 7.70 11.12
C ILE A 175 -0.48 8.39 12.48
N LEU A 176 -1.66 8.92 12.81
CA LEU A 176 -1.98 9.46 14.13
C LEU A 176 -2.19 8.36 15.19
N GLY A 177 -2.12 7.08 14.81
CA GLY A 177 -2.24 5.96 15.74
C GLY A 177 -3.65 5.71 16.26
N ILE A 178 -4.69 6.21 15.58
CA ILE A 178 -6.10 6.06 16.03
C ILE A 178 -6.51 4.58 16.14
N PHE A 179 -5.85 3.71 15.37
CA PHE A 179 -6.09 2.27 15.34
C PHE A 179 -4.94 1.45 15.96
N GLY A 180 -4.01 2.08 16.68
CA GLY A 180 -2.89 1.39 17.31
C GLY A 180 -3.37 0.42 18.38
N GLN A 181 -2.99 -0.85 18.26
CA GLN A 181 -3.13 -1.83 19.35
C GLN A 181 -2.09 -1.51 20.42
N GLU A 182 -2.53 -1.37 21.67
CA GLU A 182 -1.67 -1.26 22.87
C GLU A 182 -0.74 -2.47 23.02
#